data_AF-A0A0E2Q055-F1
#
_entry.id   AF-A0A0E2Q055-F1
#
_cell.length_a   1.000
_cell.length_b   1.000
_cell.length_c   1.000
_cell.angle_alpha   90.00
_cell.angle_beta   90.00
_cell.angle_gamma   90.00
#
_symmetry.space_group_name_H-M   'P 1'
#
loop_
_entity.id
_entity.type
_entity.pdbx_description
1 polymer ?
#
loop_
_entity_poly.entity_id
_entity_poly.type
_entity_poly.pdbx_seq_one_letter_code
_entity_poly.pdbx_strand_id
1 'polypeptide(L)' 'MARRKFDKQFKNSAVKLILEEGYSVKEVSQELEVHANSLYRWVQEVEEYGESAFPGNGTALANA' A
#
# COMPACT_ATOMS: atom_id res chain seq x y z
N MET A 1 -11.34 7.06 -16.88
CA MET A 1 -11.65 6.49 -15.55
C MET A 1 -10.80 7.20 -14.52
N ALA A 2 -11.38 7.66 -13.41
CA ALA A 2 -10.61 8.33 -12.35
C ALA A 2 -9.79 7.30 -11.56
N ARG A 3 -8.52 7.60 -11.28
CA ARG A 3 -7.67 6.78 -10.41
C ARG A 3 -8.21 6.91 -8.98
N ARG A 4 -8.57 5.78 -8.34
CA ARG A 4 -8.94 5.80 -6.91
C ARG A 4 -7.77 6.37 -6.12
N LYS A 5 -8.06 7.33 -5.25
CA LYS A 5 -7.10 7.91 -4.32
C LYS A 5 -7.34 7.28 -2.95
N PHE A 6 -6.27 6.76 -2.37
CA PHE A 6 -6.25 6.26 -1.00
C PHE A 6 -5.34 7.19 -0.19
N ASP A 7 -5.78 7.54 1.00
CA ASP A 7 -5.02 8.34 1.95
C ASP A 7 -3.86 7.54 2.56
N LYS A 8 -2.91 8.25 3.18
CA LYS A 8 -1.72 7.64 3.78
C LYS A 8 -2.08 6.65 4.89
N GLN A 9 -3.08 6.98 5.72
CA GLN A 9 -3.47 6.10 6.83
C GLN A 9 -4.06 4.80 6.30
N PHE A 10 -4.94 4.87 5.31
CA PHE A 10 -5.50 3.67 4.68
C PHE A 10 -4.42 2.74 4.11
N LYS A 11 -3.44 3.29 3.37
CA LYS A 11 -2.35 2.48 2.81
C LYS A 11 -1.49 1.83 3.90
N ASN A 12 -1.17 2.58 4.96
CA ASN A 12 -0.42 2.06 6.11
C ASN A 12 -1.18 0.92 6.80
N SER A 13 -2.48 1.10 7.05
CA SER A 13 -3.30 0.05 7.67
C SER A 13 -3.36 -1.21 6.79
N ALA A 14 -3.54 -1.05 5.48
CA ALA A 14 -3.55 -2.18 4.55
C ALA A 14 -2.22 -2.95 4.54
N VAL A 15 -1.08 -2.24 4.61
CA VAL A 15 0.24 -2.88 4.69
C VAL A 15 0.48 -3.53 6.04
N LYS A 16 0.04 -2.92 7.15
CA LYS A 16 0.13 -3.52 8.51
C LYS A 16 -0.62 -4.84 8.60
N LEU A 17 -1.80 -4.94 7.98
CA LEU A 17 -2.54 -6.22 7.93
C LEU A 17 -1.69 -7.32 7.26
N ILE A 18 -0.91 -6.98 6.25
CA ILE A 18 -0.08 -7.95 5.52
C ILE A 18 1.19 -8.29 6.30
N LEU A 19 1.90 -7.28 6.80
CA LEU A 19 3.23 -7.44 7.41
C LEU A 19 3.20 -7.80 8.90
N GLU A 20 2.30 -7.19 9.67
CA GLU A 20 2.24 -7.37 11.14
C GLU A 20 1.24 -8.47 11.50
N GLU A 21 0.05 -8.47 10.90
CA GLU A 21 -1.03 -9.41 11.22
C GLU A 21 -0.95 -10.71 10.39
N GLY A 22 -0.09 -10.75 9.37
CA GLY A 22 0.18 -11.95 8.57
C GLY A 22 -0.92 -12.33 7.57
N TYR A 23 -1.84 -11.42 7.24
CA TYR A 23 -2.83 -11.66 6.19
C TYR A 23 -2.18 -11.75 4.81
N SER A 24 -2.73 -12.59 3.94
CA SER A 24 -2.26 -12.61 2.55
C SER A 24 -2.74 -11.39 1.78
N VAL A 25 -1.95 -10.96 0.79
CA VAL A 25 -2.32 -9.87 -0.13
C VAL A 25 -3.67 -10.12 -0.81
N LYS A 26 -4.01 -11.40 -1.05
CA LYS A 26 -5.28 -11.78 -1.67
C LYS A 26 -6.47 -11.53 -0.75
N GLU A 27 -6.36 -11.89 0.54
CA GLU A 27 -7.41 -11.64 1.53
C GLU A 27 -7.65 -10.14 1.70
N VAL A 28 -6.57 -9.37 1.90
CA VAL A 28 -6.66 -7.92 2.06
C VAL A 28 -7.19 -7.24 0.79
N SER A 29 -6.85 -7.76 -0.39
CA SER A 29 -7.37 -7.27 -1.68
C SER A 29 -8.89 -7.44 -1.78
N GLN A 30 -9.41 -8.57 -1.32
CA GLN A 30 -10.85 -8.86 -1.33
C GLN A 30 -11.59 -8.05 -0.27
N GLU A 31 -11.04 -7.98 0.94
CA GLU A 31 -11.66 -7.28 2.08
C GLU A 31 -11.73 -5.76 1.86
N LEU A 32 -10.63 -5.15 1.39
CA LEU A 32 -10.54 -3.70 1.19
C LEU A 32 -10.97 -3.26 -0.22
N GLU A 33 -11.36 -4.20 -1.08
CA GLU A 33 -11.66 -3.98 -2.50
C GLU A 33 -10.54 -3.21 -3.24
N VAL A 34 -9.28 -3.45 -2.84
CA VAL A 34 -8.08 -2.87 -3.43
C VAL A 34 -7.45 -3.89 -4.37
N HIS A 35 -6.94 -3.43 -5.51
CA HIS A 35 -6.25 -4.32 -6.44
C HIS A 35 -4.94 -4.85 -5.82
N ALA A 36 -4.73 -6.18 -5.84
CA ALA A 36 -3.55 -6.83 -5.26
C ALA A 36 -2.21 -6.19 -5.68
N ASN A 37 -2.06 -5.79 -6.95
CA ASN A 37 -0.84 -5.10 -7.42
C ASN A 37 -0.55 -3.78 -6.68
N SER A 38 -1.58 -3.07 -6.21
CA SER A 38 -1.39 -1.85 -5.41
C SER A 38 -0.86 -2.20 -4.03
N LEU A 39 -1.39 -3.27 -3.41
CA LEU A 39 -0.93 -3.75 -2.11
C LEU A 39 0.51 -4.24 -2.17
N TYR A 40 0.89 -5.03 -3.19
CA TYR A 40 2.29 -5.43 -3.39
C TYR A 40 3.22 -4.23 -3.48
N ARG A 41 2.83 -3.20 -4.25
CA ARG A 41 3.62 -1.97 -4.37
C ARG A 41 3.75 -1.24 -3.03
N TRP A 42 2.66 -1.13 -2.28
CA TRP A 42 2.66 -0.45 -0.98
C TRP A 42 3.51 -1.20 0.05
N VAL A 43 3.47 -2.53 0.05
CA VAL A 43 4.34 -3.36 0.89
C VAL A 43 5.81 -3.06 0.58
N GLN A 44 6.20 -3.10 -0.70
CA GLN A 44 7.58 -2.76 -1.10
C GLN A 44 7.96 -1.33 -0.74
N GLU A 45 7.08 -0.35 -0.97
CA GLU A 45 7.31 1.05 -0.59
C GLU A 45 7.54 1.18 0.94
N VAL A 46 6.81 0.42 1.77
CA VAL A 46 6.98 0.42 3.24
C VAL A 46 8.23 -0.33 3.68
N GLU A 47 8.58 -1.44 3.03
CA GLU A 47 9.84 -2.15 3.32
C GLU A 47 11.07 -1.31 2.95
N GLU A 48 11.00 -0.52 1.87
CA GLU A 48 12.11 0.30 1.39
C GLU A 48 12.23 1.65 2.13
N TYR A 49 11.10 2.34 2.39
CA TYR A 49 11.10 3.71 2.92
C TYR A 49 10.46 3.86 4.30
N GLY A 50 9.93 2.78 4.89
CA GLY A 50 9.29 2.78 6.21
C GLY A 50 8.17 3.82 6.32
N GLU A 51 8.24 4.68 7.34
CA GLU A 51 7.26 5.73 7.60
C GLU A 51 7.15 6.80 6.48
N SER A 52 8.16 6.84 5.60
CA SER A 52 8.24 7.75 4.45
C SER A 52 7.70 7.16 3.14
N ALA A 53 7.17 5.94 3.15
CA ALA A 53 6.66 5.22 1.97
C ALA A 53 5.55 5.94 1.18
N PHE A 54 4.79 6.81 1.85
CA PHE A 54 3.66 7.51 1.24
C PHE A 54 3.77 9.04 1.42
N PRO A 55 4.68 9.72 0.71
CA PRO A 55 4.84 11.16 0.83
C PRO A 55 3.79 11.98 0.05
N GLY A 56 3.00 11.36 -0.85
CA GLY A 56 1.97 12.08 -1.60
C GLY A 56 1.32 11.34 -2.78
N ASN A 57 0.70 12.10 -3.69
CA ASN A 57 -0.07 11.64 -4.86
C ASN A 57 0.80 10.84 -5.86
N GLY A 58 1.06 9.57 -5.58
CA GLY A 58 1.35 8.57 -6.61
C GLY A 58 2.81 8.37 -7.01
N THR A 59 3.73 9.21 -6.54
CA THR A 59 5.17 9.00 -6.73
C THR A 59 5.71 8.25 -5.51
N ALA A 60 5.91 6.95 -5.65
CA ALA A 60 6.92 6.25 -4.85
C ALA A 60 8.23 7.00 -5.11
N LEU A 61 9.08 7.21 -4.11
CA LEU A 61 10.41 7.81 -4.29
C LEU A 61 11.38 6.89 -5.08
N ALA A 62 10.89 6.17 -6.09
CA ALA A 62 11.69 5.40 -7.01
C ALA A 62 11.90 6.22 -8.30
N ASN A 63 13.11 6.81 -8.37
CA ASN A 63 13.80 7.51 -9.48
C ASN A 63 13.98 9.03 -9.30
N ALA A 64 15.22 9.36 -8.91
CA ALA A 64 16.03 10.56 -9.21
C ALA A 64 15.50 11.95 -8.81
#